data_AF-A0A928ESP1-F1
#
_entry.id   AF-A0A928ESP1-F1
#
_cell.length_a   1.000
_cell.length_b   1.000
_cell.length_c   1.000
_cell.angle_alpha   90.00
_cell.angle_beta   90.00
_cell.angle_gamma   90.00
#
_symmetry.space_group_name_H-M   'P 1'
#
loop_
_entity.id
_entity.type
_entity.pdbx_description
1 polymer ?
#
loop_
_entity_poly.entity_id
_entity_poly.type
_entity_poly.pdbx_seq_one_letter_code
_entity_poly.pdbx_strand_id
1 'polypeptide(L)'
;MAIKMRVLYNSAKPKIKNIANEIKAHYDLGVNAVDAIPPAYSCDKERIVILILSAKGEHIEDSLRLFCQELTKARAQNIALMVDGNDAAANAVKKILAEVAQNNAVYDEVLYIKGGLPIIGGSLKPEEKTAIFEWVDRVIANLK
;
A
#
# COMPACT_ATOMS: atom_id res chain seq x y z
N MET A 1 -5.26 1.23 21.10
CA MET A 1 -3.79 1.24 20.95
C MET A 1 -3.51 1.73 19.53
N ALA A 2 -2.74 2.79 19.34
CA ALA A 2 -2.47 3.31 17.99
C ALA A 2 -1.63 2.28 17.21
N ILE A 3 -2.12 1.85 16.05
CA ILE A 3 -1.43 0.87 15.21
C ILE A 3 -0.24 1.53 14.51
N LYS A 4 0.93 0.89 14.56
CA LYS A 4 2.11 1.34 13.79
C LYS A 4 1.93 0.97 12.32
N MET A 5 1.30 1.86 11.57
CA MET A 5 0.95 1.69 10.15
C MET A 5 1.75 2.66 9.28
N ARG A 6 2.20 2.17 8.11
CA ARG A 6 2.64 3.01 7.00
C ARG A 6 1.79 2.76 5.76
N VAL A 7 1.56 3.82 5.00
CA VAL A 7 0.81 3.81 3.74
C VAL A 7 1.71 4.39 2.67
N LEU A 8 2.30 3.54 1.85
CA LEU A 8 3.28 3.93 0.84
C LEU A 8 2.68 3.80 -0.55
N TYR A 9 3.00 4.72 -1.45
CA TYR A 9 2.45 4.70 -2.80
C TYR A 9 3.51 4.75 -3.90
N ASN A 10 3.28 4.02 -4.98
CA ASN A 10 4.05 4.13 -6.23
C ASN A 10 3.08 4.53 -7.33
N SER A 11 2.92 5.84 -7.51
CA SER A 11 2.08 6.45 -8.54
C SER A 11 2.33 7.95 -8.64
N ALA A 12 2.28 8.47 -9.86
CA ALA A 12 2.22 9.92 -10.12
C ALA A 12 0.79 10.48 -10.00
N LYS A 13 -0.24 9.63 -9.85
CA LYS A 13 -1.64 10.06 -9.88
C LYS A 13 -2.05 10.73 -8.56
N PRO A 14 -2.61 11.96 -8.58
CA PRO A 14 -3.00 12.69 -7.37
C PRO A 14 -3.98 11.92 -6.49
N LYS A 15 -4.93 11.21 -7.09
CA LYS A 15 -5.93 10.43 -6.35
C LYS A 15 -5.30 9.33 -5.49
N ILE A 16 -4.23 8.69 -5.97
CA ILE A 16 -3.53 7.64 -5.20
C ILE A 16 -2.88 8.22 -3.95
N LYS A 17 -2.20 9.36 -4.08
CA LYS A 17 -1.66 10.10 -2.93
C LYS A 17 -2.78 10.54 -1.97
N ASN A 18 -3.92 10.96 -2.50
CA ASN A 18 -5.05 11.37 -1.66
C ASN A 18 -5.65 10.19 -0.91
N ILE A 19 -5.80 9.01 -1.54
CA ILE A 19 -6.19 7.77 -0.84
C ILE A 19 -5.26 7.51 0.35
N ALA A 20 -3.95 7.60 0.15
CA ALA A 20 -2.99 7.38 1.23
C ALA A 20 -3.18 8.37 2.40
N ASN A 21 -3.40 9.66 2.09
CA ASN A 21 -3.62 10.69 3.11
C ASN A 21 -4.97 10.54 3.83
N GLU A 22 -6.01 10.08 3.13
CA GLU A 22 -7.32 9.79 3.73
C GLU A 22 -7.24 8.62 4.71
N ILE A 23 -6.48 7.57 4.40
CA ILE A 23 -6.22 6.46 5.33
C ILE A 23 -5.45 6.97 6.56
N LYS A 24 -4.42 7.81 6.35
CA LYS A 24 -3.69 8.46 7.44
C LYS A 24 -4.61 9.28 8.34
N ALA A 25 -5.54 10.06 7.78
CA ALA A 25 -6.49 10.85 8.56
C ALA A 25 -7.48 9.95 9.31
N HIS A 26 -8.00 8.89 8.70
CA HIS A 26 -8.95 7.96 9.31
C HIS A 26 -8.36 7.26 10.54
N TYR A 27 -7.06 6.94 10.51
CA TYR A 27 -6.36 6.28 11.61
C TYR A 27 -5.54 7.22 12.52
N ASP A 28 -5.61 8.54 12.31
CA ASP A 28 -4.79 9.55 13.00
C ASP A 28 -3.29 9.19 13.04
N LEU A 29 -2.74 8.80 11.88
CA LEU A 29 -1.35 8.36 11.79
C LEU A 29 -0.36 9.53 11.84
N GLY A 30 0.84 9.25 12.33
CA GLY A 30 1.93 10.21 12.42
C GLY A 30 2.30 10.86 11.08
N VAL A 31 3.01 12.00 11.16
CA VAL A 31 3.36 12.83 10.00
C VAL A 31 4.03 12.02 8.87
N ASN A 32 4.94 11.11 9.22
CA ASN A 32 5.75 10.33 8.29
C ASN A 32 5.11 8.99 7.86
N ALA A 33 3.83 8.77 8.18
CA ALA A 33 3.14 7.51 7.86
C ALA A 33 2.86 7.34 6.36
N VAL A 34 2.78 8.44 5.60
CA VAL A 34 2.51 8.44 4.16
C VAL A 34 3.72 8.94 3.39
N ASP A 35 4.15 8.19 2.38
CA ASP A 35 5.24 8.60 1.49
C ASP A 35 5.19 7.91 0.13
N ALA A 36 5.88 8.46 -0.86
CA ALA A 36 6.11 7.79 -2.13
C ALA A 36 7.16 6.68 -1.97
N ILE A 37 7.17 5.69 -2.86
CA ILE A 37 8.21 4.66 -2.93
C ILE A 37 9.29 5.12 -3.93
N PRO A 38 10.58 5.12 -3.56
CA PRO A 38 11.13 4.74 -2.25
C PRO A 38 10.90 5.81 -1.18
N PRO A 39 10.60 5.42 0.07
CA PRO A 39 10.29 6.38 1.13
C PRO A 39 11.55 7.08 1.65
N ALA A 40 11.40 8.32 2.11
CA ALA A 40 12.47 9.10 2.75
C ALA A 40 12.98 8.45 4.04
N TYR A 41 12.11 7.71 4.74
CA TYR A 41 12.45 6.95 5.94
C TYR A 41 12.15 5.47 5.73
N SER A 42 13.07 4.61 6.13
CA SER A 42 12.88 3.16 6.15
C SER A 42 11.67 2.75 7.00
N CYS A 43 11.00 1.66 6.63
CA CYS A 43 10.06 0.99 7.52
C CYS A 43 10.82 0.40 8.72
N ASP A 44 10.36 0.65 9.94
CA ASP A 44 11.00 0.16 11.15
C ASP A 44 9.95 -0.51 12.04
N LYS A 45 9.95 -1.84 12.13
CA LYS A 45 9.03 -2.61 12.99
C LYS A 45 7.56 -2.22 12.81
N GLU A 46 7.14 -1.93 11.58
CA GLU A 46 5.76 -1.57 11.29
C GLU A 46 4.86 -2.79 11.52
N ARG A 47 3.71 -2.58 12.18
CA ARG A 47 2.71 -3.64 12.34
C ARG A 47 2.09 -3.99 11.00
N ILE A 48 1.93 -2.98 10.13
CA ILE A 48 1.47 -3.14 8.74
C ILE A 48 2.06 -2.06 7.84
N VAL A 49 2.38 -2.45 6.60
CA VAL A 49 2.61 -1.54 5.48
C VAL A 49 1.53 -1.76 4.41
N ILE A 50 0.78 -0.72 4.09
CA ILE A 50 -0.16 -0.70 2.97
C ILE A 50 0.57 -0.14 1.76
N LEU A 51 0.66 -0.91 0.67
CA LEU A 51 1.24 -0.47 -0.59
C LEU A 51 0.13 -0.12 -1.58
N ILE A 52 0.13 1.10 -2.09
CA ILE A 52 -0.82 1.57 -3.10
C ILE A 52 -0.10 1.79 -4.42
N LEU A 53 -0.38 0.95 -5.40
CA LEU A 53 0.44 0.83 -6.60
C LEU A 53 -0.37 1.15 -7.85
N SER A 54 0.18 1.96 -8.75
CA SER A 54 -0.31 2.09 -10.13
C SER A 54 0.59 1.29 -11.05
N ALA A 55 0.14 0.12 -11.50
CA ALA A 55 0.93 -0.75 -12.37
C ALA A 55 0.04 -1.48 -13.38
N LYS A 56 0.59 -1.81 -14.55
CA LYS A 56 -0.09 -2.61 -15.57
C LYS A 56 0.82 -3.73 -16.05
N GLY A 57 0.32 -4.95 -16.04
CA GLY A 57 1.10 -6.12 -16.46
C GLY A 57 2.15 -6.51 -15.42
N GLU A 58 3.13 -7.30 -15.82
CA GLU A 58 4.10 -7.93 -14.90
C GLU A 58 5.37 -7.10 -14.70
N HIS A 59 5.54 -6.00 -15.45
CA HIS A 59 6.72 -5.15 -15.32
C HIS A 59 6.61 -4.27 -14.08
N ILE A 60 7.47 -4.56 -13.10
CA ILE A 60 7.59 -3.80 -11.85
C ILE A 60 8.82 -2.90 -11.95
N GLU A 61 8.64 -1.60 -11.72
CA GLU A 61 9.73 -0.63 -11.71
C GLU A 61 10.82 -1.04 -10.71
N ASP A 62 12.08 -0.81 -11.05
CA ASP A 62 13.20 -1.26 -10.22
C ASP A 62 13.20 -0.67 -8.81
N SER A 63 12.77 0.58 -8.65
CA SER A 63 12.64 1.22 -7.34
C SER A 63 11.63 0.49 -6.45
N LEU A 64 10.47 0.13 -7.00
CA LEU A 64 9.45 -0.66 -6.31
C LEU A 64 9.93 -2.08 -6.04
N ARG A 65 10.58 -2.72 -7.01
CA ARG A 65 11.15 -4.07 -6.86
C ARG A 65 12.17 -4.12 -5.73
N LEU A 66 13.15 -3.21 -5.74
CA LEU A 66 14.19 -3.12 -4.71
C LEU A 66 13.60 -2.81 -3.34
N PHE A 67 12.64 -1.89 -3.26
CA PHE A 67 11.96 -1.59 -2.00
C PHE A 67 11.21 -2.80 -1.43
N CYS A 68 10.45 -3.52 -2.27
CA CYS A 68 9.78 -4.76 -1.86
C CYS A 68 10.78 -5.82 -1.37
N GLN A 69 12.00 -5.85 -1.92
CA GLN A 69 13.07 -6.74 -1.46
C GLN A 69 13.67 -6.38 -0.10
N GLU A 70 13.46 -5.15 0.37
CA GLU A 70 13.88 -4.72 1.70
C GLU A 70 12.79 -4.93 2.75
N LEU A 71 11.54 -5.24 2.39
CA LEU A 71 10.43 -5.41 3.33
C LEU A 71 10.47 -6.76 4.06
N THR A 72 11.43 -6.92 4.97
CA THR A 72 11.58 -8.08 5.86
C THR A 72 10.66 -8.00 7.09
N LYS A 73 10.54 -9.08 7.87
CA LYS A 73 9.73 -9.15 9.11
C LYS A 73 10.15 -8.16 10.18
N ALA A 74 11.44 -7.82 10.22
CA ALA A 74 11.97 -6.81 11.13
C ALA A 74 11.49 -5.39 10.76
N ARG A 75 11.17 -5.16 9.49
CA ARG A 75 10.76 -3.85 8.96
C ARG A 75 9.25 -3.72 8.87
N ALA A 76 8.54 -4.76 8.45
CA ALA A 76 7.09 -4.82 8.36
C ALA A 76 6.58 -6.23 8.70
N GLN A 77 5.68 -6.35 9.67
CA GLN A 77 5.12 -7.64 10.09
C GLN A 77 4.04 -8.15 9.12
N ASN A 78 3.25 -7.22 8.57
CA ASN A 78 2.19 -7.49 7.62
C ASN A 78 2.29 -6.52 6.44
N ILE A 79 1.90 -6.97 5.25
CA ILE A 79 1.88 -6.16 4.04
C ILE A 79 0.54 -6.33 3.35
N ALA A 80 -0.12 -5.22 2.98
CA ALA A 80 -1.38 -5.25 2.26
C ALA A 80 -1.27 -4.47 0.95
N LEU A 81 -1.99 -4.91 -0.09
CA LEU A 81 -1.86 -4.35 -1.44
C LEU A 81 -3.17 -3.71 -1.89
N MET A 82 -3.08 -2.45 -2.31
CA MET A 82 -4.08 -1.77 -3.13
C MET A 82 -3.50 -1.52 -4.52
N VAL A 83 -4.24 -1.86 -5.57
CA VAL A 83 -3.73 -1.83 -6.94
C VAL A 83 -4.68 -1.06 -7.87
N ASP A 84 -4.17 0.02 -8.45
CA ASP A 84 -4.72 0.68 -9.64
C ASP A 84 -4.13 0.02 -10.88
N GLY A 85 -4.70 -1.12 -11.26
CA GLY A 85 -4.09 -2.05 -12.22
C GLY A 85 -4.89 -3.32 -12.43
N ASN A 86 -4.19 -4.42 -12.71
CA ASN A 86 -4.76 -5.74 -12.97
C ASN A 86 -4.08 -6.84 -12.11
N ASP A 87 -4.62 -8.06 -12.17
CA ASP A 87 -4.10 -9.21 -11.42
C ASP A 87 -2.64 -9.53 -11.74
N ALA A 88 -2.21 -9.34 -13.00
CA ALA A 88 -0.82 -9.57 -13.39
C ALA A 88 0.15 -8.69 -12.59
N ALA A 89 -0.18 -7.42 -12.39
CA ALA A 89 0.62 -6.50 -11.59
C ALA A 89 0.61 -6.89 -10.10
N ALA A 90 -0.57 -7.20 -9.56
CA ALA A 90 -0.69 -7.63 -8.16
C ALA A 90 0.11 -8.91 -7.89
N ASN A 91 0.03 -9.89 -8.79
CA ASN A 91 0.72 -11.17 -8.67
C ASN A 91 2.24 -11.02 -8.80
N ALA A 92 2.73 -10.16 -9.70
CA ALA A 92 4.15 -9.87 -9.83
C ALA A 92 4.72 -9.26 -8.53
N VAL A 93 4.01 -8.31 -7.91
CA VAL A 93 4.43 -7.71 -6.63
C VAL A 93 4.37 -8.74 -5.50
N LYS A 94 3.29 -9.52 -5.41
CA LYS A 94 3.17 -10.59 -4.41
C LYS A 94 4.31 -11.60 -4.51
N LYS A 95 4.72 -11.96 -5.73
CA LYS A 95 5.85 -12.87 -5.96
C LYS A 95 7.16 -12.30 -5.40
N ILE A 96 7.47 -11.03 -5.68
CA ILE A 96 8.66 -10.36 -5.15
C ILE A 96 8.62 -10.33 -3.62
N LEU A 97 7.47 -9.99 -3.03
CA LEU A 97 7.29 -9.97 -1.58
C LEU A 97 7.44 -11.38 -0.98
N ALA A 98 6.92 -12.41 -1.64
CA ALA A 98 7.04 -13.80 -1.20
C ALA A 98 8.48 -14.33 -1.25
N GLU A 99 9.28 -13.92 -2.24
CA GLU A 99 10.70 -14.28 -2.35
C GLU A 99 11.55 -13.73 -1.19
N VAL A 100 11.14 -12.61 -0.61
CA VAL A 100 11.84 -11.92 0.49
C VAL A 100 11.24 -12.26 1.85
N ALA A 101 9.99 -12.70 1.87
CA ALA A 101 9.24 -13.01 3.07
C ALA A 101 9.78 -14.26 3.78
N GLN A 102 10.76 -14.07 4.66
CA GLN A 102 10.99 -14.96 5.80
C GLN A 102 9.85 -14.82 6.84
N ASN A 103 8.63 -15.20 6.46
CA ASN A 103 7.37 -15.13 7.23
C ASN A 103 6.67 -13.76 7.35
N ASN A 104 6.73 -12.89 6.32
CA ASN A 104 5.83 -11.73 6.25
C ASN A 104 4.46 -12.17 5.76
N ALA A 105 3.41 -11.85 6.54
CA ALA A 105 2.05 -12.09 6.10
C ALA A 105 1.68 -11.00 5.07
N VAL A 106 1.87 -11.34 3.79
CA VAL A 106 1.19 -10.62 2.72
C VAL A 106 -0.29 -10.97 2.84
N TYR A 107 -1.14 -9.96 3.00
CA TYR A 107 -2.57 -10.15 3.05
C TYR A 107 -3.06 -10.65 1.69
N ASP A 108 -3.84 -11.74 1.68
CA ASP A 108 -4.23 -12.41 0.44
C ASP A 108 -5.18 -11.55 -0.41
N GLU A 109 -6.09 -10.82 0.23
CA GLU A 109 -7.02 -9.91 -0.46
C GLU A 109 -6.27 -8.69 -1.00
N VAL A 110 -6.43 -8.41 -2.29
CA VAL A 110 -5.97 -7.17 -2.94
C VAL A 110 -7.17 -6.28 -3.16
N LEU A 111 -7.08 -5.00 -2.77
CA LEU A 111 -8.10 -4.03 -3.15
C LEU A 111 -7.78 -3.42 -4.50
N TYR A 112 -8.62 -3.68 -5.50
CA TYR A 112 -8.52 -2.99 -6.78
C TYR A 112 -9.21 -1.64 -6.72
N ILE A 113 -8.46 -0.59 -7.06
CA ILE A 113 -8.92 0.80 -7.01
C ILE A 113 -8.78 1.46 -8.39
N LYS A 114 -9.48 2.58 -8.60
CA LYS A 114 -9.32 3.43 -9.79
C LYS A 114 -8.60 4.71 -9.40
N GLY A 115 -7.32 4.79 -9.75
CA GLY A 115 -6.44 5.94 -9.46
C GLY A 115 -6.72 7.18 -10.31
N GLY A 116 -7.63 7.11 -11.27
CA GLY A 116 -7.99 8.25 -12.13
C GLY A 116 -6.91 8.62 -13.14
N LEU A 117 -6.95 9.86 -13.64
CA LEU A 117 -6.01 10.39 -14.62
C LEU A 117 -4.80 11.05 -13.91
N PRO A 118 -3.60 11.07 -14.53
CA PRO A 118 -2.37 11.54 -13.87
C PRO A 118 -2.31 13.02 -13.48
N ILE A 119 -3.11 13.89 -14.09
CA ILE A 119 -3.03 15.36 -13.88
C ILE A 119 -4.39 15.96 -13.49
N ILE A 120 -5.49 15.23 -13.71
CA ILE A 120 -6.86 15.70 -13.45
C ILE A 120 -7.57 14.67 -12.59
N GLY A 121 -8.22 15.14 -11.52
CA GLY A 121 -8.94 14.30 -10.59
C GLY A 121 -8.04 13.83 -9.43
N GLY A 122 -8.42 14.26 -8.24
CA GLY A 122 -7.84 13.80 -6.98
C GLY A 122 -8.90 13.55 -5.91
N SER A 123 -10.13 14.00 -6.13
CA SER A 123 -11.25 13.80 -5.22
C SER A 123 -11.62 12.32 -5.16
N LEU A 124 -11.75 11.81 -3.94
CA LEU A 124 -12.40 10.53 -3.70
C LEU A 124 -13.89 10.79 -3.57
N LYS A 125 -14.70 9.96 -4.23
CA LYS A 125 -16.14 9.98 -3.98
C LYS A 125 -16.43 9.32 -2.62
N PRO A 126 -17.54 9.69 -1.95
CA PRO A 126 -17.90 9.12 -0.65
C PRO A 126 -17.96 7.57 -0.64
N GLU A 127 -18.51 6.98 -1.70
CA GLU A 127 -18.61 5.53 -1.85
C GLU A 127 -17.23 4.86 -1.99
N GLU A 128 -16.29 5.50 -2.70
CA GLU A 128 -14.92 5.00 -2.84
C GLU A 128 -14.19 5.07 -1.50
N LYS A 129 -14.34 6.19 -0.79
CA LYS A 129 -13.74 6.39 0.53
C LYS A 129 -14.27 5.35 1.53
N THR A 130 -15.57 5.09 1.53
CA THR A 130 -16.21 4.08 2.38
C THR A 130 -15.66 2.69 2.09
N ALA A 131 -15.63 2.28 0.82
CA ALA A 131 -15.09 0.96 0.44
C ALA A 131 -13.60 0.78 0.80
N ILE A 132 -12.80 1.83 0.64
CA ILE A 132 -11.38 1.83 1.04
C ILE A 132 -11.27 1.64 2.56
N PHE A 133 -12.04 2.38 3.35
CA PHE A 133 -11.97 2.30 4.81
C PHE A 133 -12.46 0.96 5.33
N GLU A 134 -13.58 0.45 4.82
CA GLU A 134 -14.05 -0.89 5.16
C GLU A 134 -13.02 -1.97 4.84
N TRP A 135 -12.32 -1.85 3.70
CA TRP A 135 -11.24 -2.77 3.38
C TRP A 135 -10.06 -2.66 4.34
N VAL A 136 -9.58 -1.43 4.64
CA VAL A 136 -8.47 -1.23 5.57
C VAL A 136 -8.86 -1.76 6.96
N ASP A 137 -10.05 -1.44 7.45
CA ASP A 137 -10.56 -1.89 8.74
C ASP A 137 -10.60 -3.43 8.82
N ARG A 138 -11.03 -4.12 7.74
CA ARG A 138 -10.97 -5.59 7.66
C ARG A 138 -9.53 -6.11 7.69
N VAL A 139 -8.61 -5.52 6.94
CA VAL A 139 -7.20 -5.92 6.95
C VAL A 139 -6.63 -5.78 8.36
N ILE A 140 -6.90 -4.65 9.03
CA ILE A 140 -6.41 -4.36 10.38
C ILE A 140 -6.98 -5.34 11.41
N ALA A 141 -8.27 -5.68 11.30
CA ALA A 141 -8.92 -6.65 12.18
C ALA A 141 -8.34 -8.07 12.05
N ASN A 142 -7.71 -8.40 10.92
CA ASN A 142 -7.21 -9.74 10.60
C ASN A 142 -5.67 -9.84 10.62
N LEU A 143 -4.96 -8.84 11.17
CA LEU A 143 -3.51 -8.90 11.28
C LEU A 143 -3.05 -10.04 12.18
N LYS A 144 -2.07 -10.79 11.69
CA LYS A 144 -1.40 -11.86 12.44
C LYS A 144 -0.29 -11.28 13.31
#